data_AF-A0A358XVP2-F1
#
_entry.id   AF-A0A358XVP2-F1
#
_cell.length_a   1.000
_cell.length_b   1.000
_cell.length_c   1.000
_cell.angle_alpha   90.00
_cell.angle_beta   90.00
_cell.angle_gamma   90.00
#
_symmetry.space_group_name_H-M   'P 1'
#
loop_
_entity.id
_entity.type
_entity.pdbx_description
1 polymer ?
#
loop_
_entity_poly.entity_id
_entity_poly.type
_entity_poly.pdbx_seq_one_letter_code
_entity_poly.pdbx_strand_id
1 'polypeptide(L)'
;MGPVLLINSSLAQGGPPPGYIDNSQRQMAEMQAKMRYGNYLDALDTTAERRAEIGSVITTVFIERNLASRNRAAGVVSSASLEELSSPTY
;
A
#
# COMPACT_ATOMS: atom_id res chain seq x y z
N MET A 1 30.38 -40.74 -9.09
CA MET A 1 30.79 -39.75 -8.08
C MET A 1 30.72 -38.38 -8.76
N GLY A 2 29.58 -37.70 -8.64
CA GLY A 2 29.38 -36.33 -9.16
C GLY A 2 29.34 -35.34 -8.00
N PRO A 3 29.76 -34.08 -8.20
CA PRO A 3 29.82 -33.11 -7.11
C PRO A 3 28.40 -32.73 -6.68
N VAL A 4 28.10 -32.91 -5.40
CA VAL A 4 26.92 -32.33 -4.75
C VAL A 4 27.20 -30.82 -4.65
N LEU A 5 26.54 -30.04 -5.51
CA LEU A 5 26.45 -28.60 -5.34
C LEU A 5 25.61 -28.33 -4.09
N LEU A 6 26.28 -28.03 -2.97
CA LEU A 6 25.65 -27.36 -1.84
C LEU A 6 25.18 -25.98 -2.31
N ILE A 7 23.89 -25.87 -2.62
CA ILE A 7 23.24 -24.57 -2.78
C ILE A 7 23.13 -23.99 -1.38
N ASN A 8 24.05 -23.09 -1.03
CA ASN A 8 23.94 -22.29 0.17
C ASN A 8 22.67 -21.44 0.07
N SER A 9 21.64 -21.85 0.81
CA SER A 9 20.45 -21.04 1.10
C SER A 9 20.84 -19.84 1.97
N SER A 10 21.48 -18.82 1.41
CA SER A 10 21.64 -17.53 2.09
C SER A 10 20.40 -16.65 1.85
N LEU A 11 19.25 -17.16 2.29
CA LEU A 11 18.04 -16.36 2.50
C LEU A 11 18.03 -15.96 3.98
N ALA A 12 18.83 -14.99 4.40
CA ALA A 12 18.54 -14.13 5.56
C ALA A 12 19.65 -13.11 5.82
N GLN A 13 19.23 -11.97 6.38
CA GLN A 13 20.03 -10.96 7.10
C GLN A 13 20.57 -9.78 6.29
N GLY A 14 19.68 -9.09 5.58
CA GLY A 14 19.84 -7.67 5.31
C GLY A 14 18.54 -6.97 5.69
N GLY A 15 18.36 -6.68 6.99
CA GLY A 15 17.29 -5.76 7.39
C GLY A 15 17.46 -4.44 6.65
N PRO A 16 16.37 -3.70 6.38
CA PRO A 16 16.46 -2.42 5.67
C PRO A 16 17.54 -1.53 6.30
N PRO A 17 18.35 -0.83 5.48
CA PRO A 17 19.43 0.02 5.98
C PRO A 17 18.94 0.97 7.09
N PRO A 18 19.76 1.31 8.09
CA PRO A 18 19.37 2.30 9.10
C PRO A 18 18.95 3.61 8.43
N GLY A 19 17.71 4.06 8.68
CA GLY A 19 17.12 5.24 8.02
C GLY A 19 16.34 4.96 6.72
N TYR A 20 16.26 3.70 6.29
CA TYR A 20 15.38 3.30 5.19
C TYR A 20 13.92 3.38 5.62
N ILE A 21 13.25 4.44 5.17
CA ILE A 21 11.80 4.54 5.24
C ILE A 21 11.26 3.73 4.07
N ASP A 22 10.52 2.66 4.36
CA ASP A 22 9.84 1.87 3.33
C ASP A 22 8.73 2.71 2.67
N ASN A 23 9.11 3.51 1.68
CA ASN A 23 8.21 4.35 0.90
C ASN A 23 7.54 3.56 -0.24
N SER A 24 7.78 2.25 -0.35
CA SER A 24 7.25 1.42 -1.43
C SER A 24 5.71 1.39 -1.40
N GLN A 25 5.12 1.39 -0.21
CA GLN A 25 3.66 1.47 -0.06
C GLN A 25 3.09 2.76 -0.64
N ARG A 26 3.75 3.88 -0.38
CA ARG A 26 3.34 5.18 -0.89
C ARG A 26 3.47 5.24 -2.41
N GLN A 27 4.59 4.79 -2.95
CA GLN A 27 4.82 4.73 -4.40
C GLN A 27 3.80 3.83 -5.11
N MET A 28 3.48 2.67 -4.52
CA MET A 28 2.43 1.79 -5.05
C MET A 28 1.05 2.46 -4.99
N ALA A 29 0.73 3.16 -3.90
CA ALA A 29 -0.53 3.88 -3.76
C ALA A 29 -0.63 5.05 -4.77
N GLU A 30 0.44 5.82 -4.96
CA GLU A 30 0.55 6.89 -5.96
C GLU A 30 0.37 6.34 -7.38
N MET A 31 1.01 5.21 -7.70
CA MET A 31 0.85 4.54 -9.00
C MET A 31 -0.59 4.09 -9.23
N GLN A 32 -1.22 3.44 -8.25
CA GLN A 32 -2.61 2.99 -8.36
C GLN A 32 -3.59 4.16 -8.49
N ALA A 33 -3.37 5.23 -7.71
CA ALA A 33 -4.15 6.45 -7.79
C ALA A 33 -4.02 7.10 -9.17
N LYS A 34 -2.80 7.23 -9.69
CA LYS A 34 -2.54 7.80 -11.01
C LYS A 34 -3.17 6.97 -12.14
N MET A 35 -3.02 5.64 -12.11
CA MET A 35 -3.61 4.76 -13.12
C MET A 35 -5.14 4.84 -13.17
N ARG A 36 -5.79 5.05 -12.02
CA ARG A 36 -7.25 5.05 -11.92
C ARG A 36 -7.87 6.44 -12.06
N TYR A 37 -7.20 7.49 -11.58
CA TYR A 37 -7.74 8.83 -11.47
C TYR A 37 -6.91 9.91 -12.19
N GLY A 38 -5.79 9.58 -12.84
CA GLY A 38 -4.96 10.56 -13.54
C GLY A 38 -5.75 11.36 -14.57
N ASN A 39 -6.42 10.67 -15.50
CA ASN A 39 -7.25 11.32 -16.52
C ASN A 39 -8.42 12.11 -15.91
N TYR A 40 -8.98 11.66 -14.79
CA TYR A 40 -10.03 12.38 -14.08
C TYR A 40 -9.49 13.69 -13.51
N LEU A 41 -8.34 13.65 -12.84
CA LEU A 41 -7.70 14.83 -12.26
C LEU A 41 -7.32 15.84 -13.36
N ASP A 42 -6.79 15.37 -14.48
CA ASP A 42 -6.42 16.22 -15.62
C ASP A 42 -7.62 16.92 -16.26
N ALA A 43 -8.81 16.30 -16.22
CA ALA A 43 -10.06 16.84 -16.74
C ALA A 43 -10.78 17.82 -15.78
N LEU A 44 -10.31 17.98 -14.54
CA LEU A 44 -10.93 18.90 -13.59
C LEU A 44 -10.65 20.36 -13.96
N ASP A 45 -11.71 21.12 -14.22
CA ASP A 45 -11.67 22.57 -14.39
C ASP A 45 -11.50 23.27 -13.03
N THR A 46 -10.26 23.24 -12.52
CA THR A 46 -9.88 23.85 -11.24
C THR A 46 -8.39 24.24 -11.25
N THR A 47 -7.87 24.76 -10.14
CA THR A 47 -6.46 25.17 -10.04
C THR A 47 -5.53 23.96 -9.93
N ALA A 48 -4.25 24.15 -10.28
CA ALA A 48 -3.25 23.11 -10.13
C ALA A 48 -3.06 22.70 -8.67
N GLU A 49 -3.09 23.67 -7.75
CA GLU A 49 -3.02 23.42 -6.30
C GLU A 49 -4.20 22.57 -5.84
N ARG A 50 -5.44 22.89 -6.28
CA ARG A 50 -6.62 22.13 -5.88
C ARG A 50 -6.61 20.71 -6.47
N ARG A 51 -6.16 20.54 -7.72
CA ARG A 51 -5.93 19.20 -8.30
C ARG A 51 -4.91 18.40 -7.50
N ALA A 52 -3.80 19.02 -7.09
CA ALA A 52 -2.77 18.35 -6.29
C ALA A 52 -3.31 17.93 -4.91
N GLU A 53 -4.12 18.77 -4.27
CA GLU A 53 -4.78 18.44 -3.01
C GLU A 53 -5.74 17.24 -3.15
N ILE A 54 -6.58 17.24 -4.20
CA ILE A 54 -7.49 16.12 -4.49
C ILE A 54 -6.67 14.84 -4.77
N GLY A 55 -5.61 14.93 -5.56
CA GLY A 55 -4.72 13.81 -5.84
C GLY A 55 -4.04 13.26 -4.57
N SER A 56 -3.66 14.14 -3.65
CA SER A 56 -3.11 13.76 -2.34
C SER A 56 -4.14 13.00 -1.50
N VAL A 57 -5.38 13.49 -1.40
CA VAL A 57 -6.47 12.80 -0.68
C VAL A 57 -6.75 11.42 -1.26
N ILE A 58 -6.85 11.30 -2.60
CA ILE A 58 -7.04 10.01 -3.28
C ILE A 58 -5.90 9.06 -2.91
N THR A 59 -4.65 9.52 -3.00
CA THR A 59 -3.47 8.71 -2.66
C THR A 59 -3.52 8.21 -1.22
N THR A 60 -3.91 9.05 -0.25
CA THR A 60 -4.07 8.67 1.15
C THR A 60 -5.06 7.51 1.33
N VAL A 61 -6.21 7.55 0.64
CA VAL A 61 -7.20 6.44 0.68
C VAL A 61 -6.59 5.12 0.19
N PHE A 62 -5.75 5.15 -0.85
CA PHE A 62 -5.04 3.95 -1.32
C PHE A 62 -4.03 3.43 -0.31
N ILE A 63 -3.31 4.32 0.39
CA ILE A 63 -2.38 3.94 1.46
C ILE A 63 -3.13 3.22 2.58
N GLU A 64 -4.23 3.81 3.06
CA GLU A 64 -5.05 3.24 4.14
C GLU A 64 -5.64 1.88 3.74
N ARG A 65 -6.15 1.76 2.52
CA ARG A 65 -6.66 0.49 1.98
C ARG A 65 -5.57 -0.58 1.93
N ASN A 66 -4.38 -0.22 1.47
CA ASN A 66 -3.26 -1.15 1.37
C ASN A 66 -2.82 -1.62 2.76
N LEU A 67 -2.77 -0.69 3.73
CA LEU A 67 -2.46 -1.01 5.12
C LEU A 67 -3.53 -1.94 5.73
N ALA A 68 -4.81 -1.61 5.58
CA ALA A 68 -5.91 -2.45 6.07
C ALA A 68 -5.88 -3.85 5.45
N SER A 69 -5.59 -3.96 4.15
CA SER A 69 -5.48 -5.24 3.44
C SER A 69 -4.31 -6.07 3.96
N ARG A 70 -3.15 -5.45 4.20
CA ARG A 70 -1.99 -6.13 4.81
C ARG A 70 -2.30 -6.60 6.23
N ASN A 71 -2.94 -5.77 7.04
CA ASN A 71 -3.29 -6.12 8.42
C ASN A 71 -4.27 -7.30 8.47
N ARG A 72 -5.24 -7.37 7.55
CA ARG A 72 -6.11 -8.56 7.40
C ARG A 72 -5.33 -9.79 6.96
N ALA A 73 -4.48 -9.66 5.93
CA ALA A 73 -3.68 -10.78 5.42
C ALA A 73 -2.66 -11.31 6.44
N ALA A 74 -2.13 -10.45 7.29
CA ALA A 74 -1.22 -10.80 8.37
C ALA A 74 -1.95 -11.34 9.63
N GLY A 75 -3.28 -11.45 9.61
CA GLY A 75 -4.07 -11.92 10.75
C GLY A 75 -4.08 -10.95 11.95
N VAL A 76 -3.61 -9.71 11.77
CA VAL A 76 -3.61 -8.66 12.80
C VAL A 76 -5.03 -8.16 13.08
N VAL A 77 -5.92 -8.25 12.08
CA VAL A 77 -7.36 -7.98 12.23
C VAL A 77 -8.07 -9.30 12.53
N SER A 78 -8.49 -9.49 13.77
CA SER A 78 -9.36 -10.60 14.21
C SER A 78 -10.72 -10.56 13.50
N SER A 79 -11.35 -11.72 13.29
CA SER A 79 -12.71 -11.83 12.75
C SER A 79 -13.74 -10.99 13.53
N ALA A 80 -13.52 -10.78 14.83
CA ALA A 80 -14.36 -9.93 15.67
C ALA A 80 -14.36 -8.44 15.24
N SER A 81 -13.27 -7.95 14.65
CA SER A 81 -13.17 -6.56 14.18
C SER A 81 -13.86 -6.32 12.82
N LEU A 82 -14.15 -7.39 12.07
CA LEU A 82 -14.90 -7.31 10.81
C LEU A 82 -16.42 -7.26 11.03
N GLU A 83 -16.92 -7.90 12.09
CA GLU A 83 -18.32 -7.83 12.51
C GLU A 83 -18.71 -6.40 12.92
N GLU A 84 -17.82 -5.69 13.62
CA GLU A 84 -18.03 -4.29 14.05
C GLU A 84 -18.09 -3.30 12.88
N LEU A 85 -17.35 -3.54 11.79
CA LEU A 85 -17.38 -2.72 10.56
C LEU A 85 -18.59 -3.03 9.66
N SER A 86 -19.21 -4.20 9.82
CA SER A 86 -20.36 -4.65 9.02
C SER A 86 -21.71 -4.30 9.63
N SER A 87 -21.72 -3.87 10.90
CA SER A 87 -22.94 -3.47 11.60
C SER A 87 -23.31 -2.04 11.17
N PRO A 88 -24.42 -1.83 10.44
CA PRO A 88 -24.97 -0.51 10.29
C PRO A 88 -25.60 -0.16 11.64
N THR A 89 -24.96 0.72 12.39
CA THR A 89 -25.64 1.38 13.52
C THR A 89 -26.66 2.36 12.92
N TYR A 90 -27.86 1.85 12.62
CA TYR A 90 -29.07 2.64 12.40
C TYR A 90 -30.16 2.14 13.34
#